data_AF-A0A9P6Z4S8-F1
#
_entry.id   AF-A0A9P6Z4S8-F1
#
_cell.length_a   1.000
_cell.length_b   1.000
_cell.length_c   1.000
_cell.angle_alpha   90.00
_cell.angle_beta   90.00
_cell.angle_gamma   90.00
#
_symmetry.space_group_name_H-M   'P 1'
#
loop_
_entity.id
_entity.type
_entity.pdbx_description
1 polymer ?
#
loop_
_entity_poly.entity_id
_entity_poly.type
_entity_poly.pdbx_seq_one_letter_code
_entity_poly.pdbx_strand_id
1 'polypeptide(L)'
;MYNRRSKFNPLWNSLVVGGIHKGDKFLGYVDLRGTTYQSTTIATGFGAHLAQPILRRRVEGREDELTEEEAVEIMNECLRVLFYRDARSMNKYQIAKITENGTHVSEPYQLETEWGFAENIRGYGGQR
;
A
#
# COMPACT_ATOMS: atom_id res chain seq x y z
N MET A 1 9.19 -10.28 -16.52
CA MET A 1 8.03 -9.52 -17.04
C MET A 1 8.15 -9.22 -18.53
N TYR A 2 9.16 -8.44 -18.97
CA TYR A 2 9.31 -7.99 -20.36
C TYR A 2 9.28 -9.11 -21.42
N ASN A 3 10.11 -10.16 -21.27
CA ASN A 3 10.16 -11.29 -22.22
C ASN A 3 8.80 -11.98 -22.44
N ARG A 4 7.99 -12.13 -21.38
CA ARG A 4 6.66 -12.73 -21.46
C ARG A 4 5.68 -11.84 -22.23
N ARG A 5 5.70 -10.53 -21.96
CA ARG A 5 4.93 -9.53 -22.70
C ARG A 5 5.31 -9.49 -24.18
N SER A 6 6.61 -9.58 -24.52
CA SER A 6 7.08 -9.59 -25.93
C SER A 6 6.60 -10.82 -26.72
N LYS A 7 6.25 -11.92 -26.04
CA LYS A 7 5.65 -13.12 -26.64
C LYS A 7 4.12 -13.09 -26.65
N PHE A 8 3.50 -11.93 -26.47
CA PHE A 8 2.04 -11.74 -26.37
C PHE A 8 1.36 -12.63 -25.30
N ASN A 9 2.11 -13.08 -24.29
CA ASN A 9 1.63 -13.89 -23.19
C ASN A 9 2.16 -13.30 -21.86
N PRO A 10 1.67 -12.11 -21.45
CA PRO A 10 2.17 -11.40 -20.28
C PRO A 10 1.82 -12.13 -18.97
N LEU A 11 2.63 -11.90 -17.95
CA LEU A 11 2.28 -12.23 -16.57
C LEU A 11 1.44 -11.07 -16.02
N TRP A 12 0.19 -11.32 -15.64
CA TRP A 12 -0.75 -10.28 -15.21
C TRP A 12 -0.51 -9.90 -13.75
N ASN A 13 0.64 -9.29 -13.47
CA ASN A 13 1.02 -8.89 -12.13
C ASN A 13 1.60 -7.46 -12.13
N SER A 14 1.36 -6.77 -11.03
CA SER A 14 2.08 -5.58 -10.59
C SER A 14 2.81 -5.96 -9.32
N LEU A 15 4.13 -5.85 -9.31
CA LEU A 15 4.99 -6.31 -8.23
C LEU A 15 5.74 -5.13 -7.64
N VAL A 16 5.85 -5.14 -6.31
CA VAL A 16 6.74 -4.25 -5.55
C VAL A 16 7.84 -5.11 -4.96
N VAL A 17 9.08 -4.67 -5.13
CA VAL A 17 10.27 -5.34 -4.62
C VAL A 17 10.95 -4.39 -3.67
N GLY A 18 10.90 -4.72 -2.37
CA GLY A 18 11.60 -4.00 -1.32
C GLY A 18 12.76 -4.85 -0.78
N GLY A 19 13.84 -4.21 -0.36
CA GLY A 19 14.97 -4.90 0.27
C GLY A 19 16.03 -3.95 0.78
N ILE A 20 16.99 -4.52 1.52
CA ILE A 20 18.19 -3.80 2.00
C ILE A 20 19.41 -4.60 1.56
N HIS A 21 20.42 -3.92 1.02
CA HIS A 21 21.69 -4.51 0.66
C HIS A 21 22.84 -3.64 1.15
N LYS A 22 23.65 -4.13 2.11
CA LYS A 22 24.80 -3.41 2.67
C LYS A 22 24.46 -2.01 3.19
N GLY A 23 23.32 -1.86 3.85
CA GLY A 23 22.81 -0.58 4.35
C GLY A 23 21.98 0.21 3.32
N ASP A 24 22.06 -0.09 2.03
CA ASP A 24 21.30 0.62 1.00
C ASP A 24 19.88 0.06 0.89
N LYS A 25 18.89 0.93 1.09
CA LYS A 25 17.46 0.63 0.92
C LYS A 25 17.10 0.63 -0.56
N PHE A 26 16.35 -0.38 -1.00
CA PHE A 26 15.80 -0.49 -2.34
C PHE A 26 14.28 -0.66 -2.30
N LEU A 27 13.57 0.14 -3.10
CA LEU A 27 12.14 -0.03 -3.34
C LEU A 27 11.84 0.19 -4.82
N GLY A 28 11.47 -0.89 -5.50
CA GLY A 28 11.24 -0.93 -6.93
C GLY A 28 9.87 -1.47 -7.31
N TYR A 29 9.37 -1.05 -8.46
CA TYR A 29 8.13 -1.53 -9.05
C TYR A 29 8.38 -2.20 -10.40
N VAL A 30 7.58 -3.23 -10.72
CA VAL A 30 7.49 -3.78 -12.07
C VAL A 30 6.06 -4.22 -12.43
N ASP A 31 5.60 -3.89 -13.63
CA ASP A 31 4.26 -4.28 -14.12
C ASP A 31 4.28 -5.36 -15.22
N LEU A 32 3.08 -5.75 -15.66
CA LEU A 32 2.82 -6.69 -16.74
C LEU A 32 3.45 -6.32 -18.09
N ARG A 33 3.75 -5.03 -18.32
CA ARG A 33 4.40 -4.52 -19.53
C ARG A 33 5.93 -4.50 -19.40
N GLY A 34 6.45 -4.78 -18.21
CA GLY A 34 7.86 -4.65 -17.86
C GLY A 34 8.30 -3.21 -17.59
N THR A 35 7.36 -2.29 -17.33
CA THR A 35 7.68 -0.95 -16.85
C THR A 35 8.31 -1.04 -15.49
N THR A 36 9.43 -0.36 -15.26
CA THR A 36 10.15 -0.37 -13.98
C THR A 36 10.48 1.05 -13.53
N TYR A 37 10.37 1.31 -12.22
CA TYR A 37 10.87 2.52 -11.60
C TYR A 37 11.19 2.27 -10.13
N GLN A 38 11.94 3.19 -9.53
CA GLN A 38 12.19 3.25 -8.08
C GLN A 38 11.54 4.50 -7.51
N SER A 39 11.06 4.41 -6.27
CA SER A 39 10.49 5.55 -5.53
C SER A 39 10.54 5.23 -4.04
N THR A 40 10.52 6.26 -3.21
CA THR A 40 10.51 6.11 -1.74
C THR A 40 9.17 5.59 -1.22
N THR A 41 8.10 5.74 -2.00
CA THR A 41 6.78 5.16 -1.70
C THR A 41 6.15 4.56 -2.95
N ILE A 42 5.58 3.35 -2.83
CA ILE A 42 4.96 2.65 -3.96
C ILE A 42 3.67 1.97 -3.51
N ALA A 43 2.58 2.22 -4.24
CA ALA A 43 1.33 1.49 -4.15
C ALA A 43 0.91 0.97 -5.54
N THR A 44 0.16 -0.14 -5.56
CA THR A 44 -0.31 -0.79 -6.79
C THR A 44 -1.84 -0.82 -6.85
N GLY A 45 -2.40 -1.08 -8.03
CA GLY A 45 -3.85 -1.16 -8.22
C GLY A 45 -4.57 0.12 -7.75
N PHE A 46 -5.66 -0.04 -7.01
CA PHE A 46 -6.41 1.09 -6.42
C PHE A 46 -5.59 1.88 -5.39
N GLY A 47 -4.60 1.25 -4.76
CA GLY A 47 -3.64 1.89 -3.87
C GLY A 47 -2.87 3.04 -4.54
N ALA A 48 -2.57 2.93 -5.82
CA ALA A 48 -1.88 3.99 -6.56
C ALA A 48 -2.68 5.31 -6.62
N HIS A 49 -4.01 5.24 -6.46
CA HIS A 49 -4.90 6.39 -6.49
C HIS A 49 -5.26 6.91 -5.09
N LEU A 50 -5.44 6.02 -4.12
CA LEU A 50 -5.94 6.36 -2.78
C LEU A 50 -4.86 6.37 -1.69
N ALA A 51 -3.98 5.37 -1.69
CA ALA A 51 -2.92 5.25 -0.68
C ALA A 51 -1.68 6.09 -1.04
N GLN A 52 -1.31 6.15 -2.33
CA GLN A 52 -0.13 6.88 -2.77
C GLN A 52 -0.12 8.35 -2.31
N PRO A 53 -1.22 9.14 -2.40
CA PRO A 53 -1.21 10.53 -1.91
C PRO A 53 -0.95 10.66 -0.40
N ILE A 54 -1.40 9.69 0.39
CA ILE A 54 -1.17 9.64 1.85
C ILE A 54 0.29 9.32 2.11
N LEU A 55 0.82 8.27 1.47
CA LEU A 55 2.21 7.87 1.55
C LEU A 55 3.15 9.04 1.18
N ARG A 56 2.91 9.70 0.05
CA ARG A 56 3.73 10.84 -0.38
C ARG A 56 3.75 11.95 0.65
N ARG A 57 2.57 12.36 1.14
CA ARG A 57 2.47 13.44 2.14
C ARG A 57 3.18 13.11 3.45
N ARG A 58 3.11 11.85 3.89
CA ARG A 58 3.62 11.43 5.20
C ARG A 58 5.08 10.97 5.15
N VAL A 59 5.63 10.61 3.98
CA VAL A 59 6.95 9.95 3.87
C VAL A 59 7.95 10.75 3.03
N GLU A 60 7.52 11.37 1.93
CA GLU A 60 8.48 12.04 1.01
C GLU A 60 9.18 13.21 1.72
N GLY A 61 10.52 13.19 1.71
CA GLY A 61 11.37 14.20 2.37
C GLY A 61 11.70 13.90 3.85
N ARG A 62 11.19 12.81 4.42
CA ARG A 62 11.50 12.36 5.79
C ARG A 62 11.77 10.85 5.88
N GLU A 63 12.23 10.26 4.79
CA GLU A 63 12.39 8.81 4.62
C GLU A 63 13.30 8.14 5.66
N ASP A 64 14.22 8.92 6.25
CA ASP A 64 15.18 8.47 7.26
C ASP A 64 14.79 8.89 8.69
N GLU A 65 13.70 9.63 8.87
CA GLU A 65 13.23 10.14 10.16
C GLU A 65 12.09 9.30 10.76
N LEU A 66 11.40 8.52 9.91
CA LEU A 66 10.26 7.71 10.32
C LEU A 66 10.68 6.56 11.24
N THR A 67 9.99 6.44 12.37
CA THR A 67 10.12 5.25 13.22
C THR A 67 9.32 4.08 12.64
N GLU A 68 9.59 2.86 13.13
CA GLU A 68 8.82 1.67 12.72
C GLU A 68 7.33 1.84 13.07
N GLU A 69 7.03 2.39 14.24
CA GLU A 69 5.67 2.62 14.71
C GLU A 69 4.94 3.62 13.82
N GLU A 70 5.58 4.72 13.45
CA GLU A 70 5.00 5.72 12.54
C GLU A 70 4.77 5.13 11.14
N ALA A 71 5.71 4.31 10.64
CA ALA A 71 5.53 3.62 9.37
C ALA A 71 4.33 2.65 9.39
N VAL A 72 4.15 1.90 10.47
CA VAL A 72 2.99 1.02 10.67
C VAL A 72 1.69 1.81 10.75
N GLU A 73 1.69 2.96 11.45
CA GLU A 73 0.54 3.87 11.51
C GLU A 73 0.14 4.36 10.11
N ILE A 74 1.10 4.85 9.32
CA ILE A 74 0.87 5.32 7.94
C ILE A 74 0.31 4.19 7.07
N MET A 75 0.85 2.98 7.19
CA MET A 75 0.34 1.81 6.46
C MET A 75 -1.10 1.49 6.86
N ASN A 76 -1.41 1.50 8.16
CA ASN A 76 -2.77 1.27 8.66
C ASN A 76 -3.75 2.36 8.18
N GLU A 77 -3.34 3.63 8.11
CA GLU A 77 -4.13 4.72 7.54
C GLU A 77 -4.46 4.45 6.06
N CYS A 78 -3.45 4.08 5.26
CA CYS A 78 -3.61 3.76 3.84
C CYS A 78 -4.55 2.57 3.62
N LEU A 79 -4.34 1.47 4.36
CA LEU A 79 -5.15 0.26 4.26
C LEU A 79 -6.59 0.50 4.71
N ARG A 80 -6.82 1.33 5.73
CA ARG A 80 -8.18 1.71 6.17
C ARG A 80 -8.93 2.49 5.08
N VAL A 81 -8.28 3.45 4.42
CA VAL A 81 -8.88 4.18 3.30
C VAL A 81 -9.21 3.24 2.14
N LEU A 82 -8.34 2.29 1.85
CA LEU A 82 -8.62 1.25 0.85
C LEU A 82 -9.79 0.38 1.27
N PHE A 83 -9.87 -0.04 2.53
CA PHE A 83 -11.00 -0.81 3.04
C PHE A 83 -12.34 -0.10 2.85
N TYR A 84 -12.38 1.22 3.09
CA TYR A 84 -13.60 2.00 2.93
C TYR A 84 -14.02 2.25 1.47
N ARG A 85 -13.09 2.20 0.51
CA ARG A 85 -13.32 2.71 -0.85
C ARG A 85 -13.10 1.70 -1.96
N ASP A 86 -12.38 0.61 -1.71
CA ASP A 86 -12.17 -0.49 -2.65
C ASP A 86 -13.09 -1.67 -2.29
N ALA A 87 -14.08 -1.91 -3.15
CA ALA A 87 -15.06 -2.99 -3.00
C ALA A 87 -14.46 -4.41 -3.15
N ARG A 88 -13.18 -4.54 -3.50
CA ARG A 88 -12.46 -5.82 -3.60
C ARG A 88 -11.46 -6.05 -2.46
N SER A 89 -11.40 -5.13 -1.51
CA SER A 89 -10.54 -5.24 -0.34
C SER A 89 -11.17 -6.12 0.76
N MET A 90 -10.35 -6.59 1.69
CA MET A 90 -10.75 -7.31 2.90
C MET A 90 -10.18 -6.59 4.11
N ASN A 91 -10.80 -6.67 5.28
CA ASN A 91 -10.34 -5.97 6.48
C ASN A 91 -9.16 -6.63 7.21
N LYS A 92 -8.57 -7.68 6.65
CA LYS A 92 -7.51 -8.49 7.27
C LYS A 92 -6.24 -8.42 6.43
N TYR A 93 -5.14 -8.02 7.05
CA TYR A 93 -3.88 -7.70 6.37
C TYR A 93 -2.67 -8.26 7.11
N GLN A 94 -1.53 -8.28 6.43
CA GLN A 94 -0.22 -8.55 7.00
C GLN A 94 0.73 -7.42 6.62
N ILE A 95 1.63 -7.06 7.52
CA ILE A 95 2.74 -6.15 7.25
C ILE A 95 4.03 -6.95 7.25
N ALA A 96 4.86 -6.74 6.23
CA ALA A 96 6.22 -7.23 6.18
C ALA A 96 7.18 -6.06 6.39
N LYS A 97 8.20 -6.27 7.22
CA LYS A 97 9.32 -5.35 7.43
C LYS A 97 10.64 -6.03 7.08
N ILE A 98 11.56 -5.24 6.52
CA ILE A 98 12.89 -5.70 6.15
C ILE A 98 13.88 -4.78 6.85
N THR A 99 14.77 -5.36 7.65
CA THR A 99 15.89 -4.67 8.30
C THR A 99 17.19 -5.40 7.97
N GLU A 100 18.33 -4.88 8.41
CA GLU A 100 19.62 -5.60 8.27
C GLU A 100 19.62 -6.95 8.99
N ASN A 101 18.78 -7.11 10.02
CA ASN A 101 18.63 -8.35 10.77
C ASN A 101 17.77 -9.40 10.04
N GLY A 102 17.16 -9.04 8.91
CA GLY A 102 16.37 -9.93 8.08
C GLY A 102 14.94 -9.43 7.83
N THR A 103 14.09 -10.36 7.36
CA THR A 103 12.69 -10.11 7.02
C THR A 103 11.78 -10.64 8.12
N HIS A 104 10.81 -9.84 8.54
CA HIS A 104 9.77 -10.23 9.47
C HIS A 104 8.39 -9.96 8.84
N VAL A 105 7.49 -10.93 8.93
CA VAL A 105 6.11 -10.81 8.45
C VAL A 105 5.20 -10.99 9.64
N SER A 106 4.29 -10.02 9.85
CA SER A 106 3.33 -10.09 10.93
C SER A 106 2.33 -11.22 10.72
N GLU A 107 1.73 -11.70 11.81
CA GLU A 107 0.49 -12.45 11.72
C GLU A 107 -0.61 -11.60 11.07
N PRO A 108 -1.60 -12.23 10.42
CA PRO A 108 -2.75 -11.52 9.88
C PRO A 108 -3.55 -10.82 10.98
N TYR A 109 -3.74 -9.50 10.86
CA TYR A 109 -4.50 -8.69 11.81
C TYR A 109 -5.61 -7.91 11.11
N GLN A 110 -6.60 -7.48 11.89
CA GLN A 110 -7.75 -6.73 11.42
C GLN A 110 -7.61 -5.25 11.76
N LEU A 111 -8.03 -4.37 10.85
CA LEU A 111 -8.07 -2.93 11.10
C LEU A 111 -9.35 -2.52 11.83
N GLU A 112 -9.19 -1.58 12.76
CA GLU A 112 -10.30 -0.87 13.36
C GLU A 112 -10.94 0.10 12.35
N THR A 113 -12.27 0.11 12.34
CA THR A 113 -13.11 0.89 11.42
C THR A 113 -14.18 1.64 12.18
N GLU A 114 -14.54 2.82 11.66
CA GLU A 114 -15.48 3.74 12.29
C GLU A 114 -16.66 4.03 11.35
N TRP A 115 -17.87 3.77 11.85
CA TRP A 115 -19.12 3.89 11.08
C TRP A 115 -20.21 4.65 11.83
N GLY A 116 -19.94 5.22 13.01
CA GLY A 116 -20.96 5.87 13.84
C GLY A 116 -21.67 7.04 13.15
N PHE A 117 -21.04 7.67 12.14
CA PHE A 117 -21.68 8.72 11.35
C PHE A 117 -22.92 8.25 10.57
N ALA A 118 -23.03 6.94 10.29
CA ALA A 118 -24.11 6.37 9.50
C ALA A 118 -25.49 6.49 10.18
N GLU A 119 -25.53 6.50 11.52
CA GLU A 119 -26.78 6.61 12.29
C GLU A 119 -27.53 7.93 12.03
N ASN A 120 -26.79 8.98 11.70
CA ASN A 120 -27.32 10.32 11.45
C ASN A 120 -27.69 10.55 9.97
N ILE A 121 -27.41 9.60 9.07
CA ILE A 121 -27.72 9.73 7.65
C ILE A 121 -29.18 9.31 7.43
N ARG A 122 -30.03 10.27 7.03
CA ARG A 122 -31.42 10.02 6.65
C ARG A 122 -31.70 10.48 5.24
N GLY A 123 -32.24 9.57 4.45
CA GLY A 123 -32.63 9.81 3.07
C GLY A 123 -31.48 10.21 2.16
N TYR A 124 -31.86 10.76 1.01
CA TYR A 124 -30.94 11.20 -0.05
C TYR A 124 -31.40 12.54 -0.65
N GLY A 125 -32.16 13.34 0.12
CA GLY A 125 -32.75 14.60 -0.34
C GLY A 125 -33.92 15.07 0.54
N GLY A 126 -35.15 14.96 0.04
CA GLY A 126 -36.34 15.57 0.65
C GLY A 126 -36.90 14.93 1.94
N GLN A 127 -36.15 14.03 2.58
CA GLN A 127 -36.58 13.38 3.83
C GLN A 127 -36.06 14.16 5.04
N ARG A 128 -36.94 14.39 6.03
CA ARG A 128 -36.62 15.03 7.32
C ARG A 128 -36.38 13.98 8.40
#